data_AF-A0A3D0X0G3-F1
#
_entry.id   AF-A0A3D0X0G3-F1
#
_cell.length_a   1.000
_cell.length_b   1.000
_cell.length_c   1.000
_cell.angle_alpha   90.00
_cell.angle_beta   90.00
_cell.angle_gamma   90.00
#
_symmetry.space_group_name_H-M   'P 1'
#
loop_
_entity.id
_entity.type
_entity.pdbx_description
1 polymer ?
#
loop_
_entity_poly.entity_id
_entity_poly.type
_entity_poly.pdbx_seq_one_letter_code
_entity_poly.pdbx_strand_id
1 'polypeptide(L)'
;MDAEILFCFARRTSACQRTLGRAAALFGVKVADVRVCARERSLSSELARLLRRGTVVFLVGSCPGRRPDCAEPVFRTLRVPLDRQGEPRGVLRVRGGEKTGYVVESVDQAILLLPDDPYEILKMLPAAFGRLKRKFG
;
A
#
# COMPACT_ATOMS: atom_id res chain seq x y z
N MET A 1 12.49 4.46 10.26
CA MET A 1 11.35 4.86 9.42
C MET A 1 10.09 4.29 10.04
N ASP A 2 9.05 5.11 10.19
CA ASP A 2 7.76 4.64 10.67
C ASP A 2 6.80 4.42 9.50
N ALA A 3 5.99 3.37 9.63
CA ALA A 3 4.96 3.02 8.69
C ALA A 3 3.62 2.80 9.38
N GLU A 4 2.56 3.14 8.66
CA GLU A 4 1.18 2.94 9.09
C GLU A 4 0.52 1.88 8.21
N ILE A 5 -0.40 1.09 8.78
CA ILE A 5 -1.22 0.16 8.00
C ILE A 5 -2.66 0.67 7.93
N LEU A 6 -3.21 0.76 6.73
CA LEU A 6 -4.62 1.03 6.49
C LEU A 6 -5.24 -0.17 5.76
N PHE A 7 -6.25 -0.78 6.35
CA PHE A 7 -7.05 -1.82 5.70
C PHE A 7 -8.30 -1.19 5.09
N CYS A 8 -8.56 -1.42 3.80
CA CYS A 8 -9.75 -0.93 3.10
C CYS A 8 -10.55 -2.11 2.54
N PHE A 9 -11.68 -2.42 3.17
CA PHE A 9 -12.51 -3.61 2.84
C PHE A 9 -11.74 -4.94 2.77
N ALA A 10 -10.58 -5.03 3.43
CA ALA A 10 -9.74 -6.21 3.41
C ALA A 10 -10.34 -7.33 4.28
N ARG A 11 -10.30 -8.57 3.80
CA ARG A 11 -10.91 -9.73 4.48
C ARG A 11 -9.92 -10.49 5.37
N ARG A 12 -8.61 -10.34 5.13
CA ARG A 12 -7.54 -11.10 5.81
C ARG A 12 -6.60 -10.19 6.63
N THR A 13 -7.17 -9.23 7.35
CA THR A 13 -6.43 -8.14 8.05
C THR A 13 -5.34 -8.67 8.99
N SER A 14 -5.66 -9.58 9.91
CA SER A 14 -4.69 -10.11 10.88
C SER A 14 -3.52 -10.86 10.24
N ALA A 15 -3.77 -11.60 9.15
CA ALA A 15 -2.72 -12.30 8.43
C ALA A 15 -1.80 -11.33 7.67
N CYS A 16 -2.40 -10.34 6.99
CA CYS A 16 -1.66 -9.31 6.27
C CYS A 16 -0.83 -8.44 7.22
N GLN A 17 -1.39 -8.05 8.38
CA GLN A 17 -0.66 -7.29 9.40
C GLN A 17 0.57 -8.03 9.91
N ARG A 18 0.45 -9.34 10.21
CA ARG A 18 1.60 -10.14 10.65
C ARG A 18 2.68 -10.24 9.58
N THR A 19 2.27 -10.49 8.33
CA THR A 19 3.19 -10.55 7.19
C THR A 19 3.92 -9.22 6.99
N LEU A 20 3.19 -8.11 6.95
CA LEU A 20 3.75 -6.77 6.79
C LEU A 20 4.65 -6.39 7.96
N GLY A 21 4.22 -6.65 9.20
CA GLY A 21 5.01 -6.33 10.39
C GLY A 21 6.34 -7.07 10.42
N ARG A 22 6.34 -8.39 10.13
CA ARG A 22 7.58 -9.18 10.06
C ARG A 22 8.52 -8.68 8.98
N ALA A 23 8.00 -8.44 7.78
CA ALA A 23 8.82 -7.97 6.67
C ALA A 23 9.34 -6.55 6.91
N ALA A 24 8.49 -5.62 7.36
CA ALA A 24 8.88 -4.25 7.70
C ALA A 24 10.03 -4.23 8.73
N ALA A 25 9.96 -5.08 9.76
CA ALA A 25 11.01 -5.21 10.75
C ALA A 25 12.36 -5.62 10.14
N LEU A 26 12.38 -6.54 9.16
CA LEU A 26 13.61 -6.92 8.44
C LEU A 26 14.25 -5.76 7.68
N PHE A 27 13.47 -4.74 7.32
CA PHE A 27 13.94 -3.55 6.63
C PHE A 27 14.12 -2.33 7.57
N GLY A 28 14.06 -2.52 8.89
CA GLY A 28 14.19 -1.42 9.85
C GLY A 28 13.01 -0.44 9.84
N VAL A 29 11.85 -0.88 9.34
CA VAL A 29 10.61 -0.11 9.32
C VAL A 29 9.72 -0.56 10.46
N LYS A 30 9.34 0.37 11.35
CA LYS A 30 8.44 0.10 12.47
C LYS A 30 7.01 0.39 12.07
N VAL A 31 6.11 -0.56 12.30
CA VAL A 31 4.67 -0.32 12.14
C VAL A 31 4.17 0.39 13.41
N ALA A 32 3.71 1.64 13.28
CA ALA A 32 3.35 2.50 14.41
C ALA A 32 1.86 2.40 14.78
N ASP A 33 0.95 2.41 13.79
CA ASP A 33 -0.49 2.32 13.96
C ASP A 33 -1.11 1.41 12.87
N VAL A 34 -2.27 0.85 13.19
CA VAL A 34 -3.05 -0.01 12.28
C VAL A 34 -4.50 0.44 12.32
N ARG A 35 -5.05 0.78 11.15
CA ARG A 35 -6.43 1.26 11.01
C ARG A 35 -7.22 0.45 10.01
N VAL A 36 -8.54 0.43 10.21
CA VAL A 36 -9.50 -0.19 9.30
C VAL A 36 -10.47 0.87 8.80
N CYS A 37 -10.51 1.04 7.49
CA CYS A 37 -11.48 1.85 6.76
C CYS A 37 -12.60 0.94 6.24
N ALA A 38 -13.76 1.01 6.88
CA ALA A 38 -14.96 0.24 6.53
C ALA A 38 -15.90 0.99 5.56
N ARG A 39 -15.58 2.23 5.18
CA ARG A 39 -16.40 3.07 4.29
C ARG A 39 -15.51 3.68 3.21
N GLU A 40 -15.87 3.47 1.95
CA GLU A 40 -15.07 3.96 0.82
C GLU A 40 -14.90 5.49 0.83
N ARG A 41 -15.96 6.22 1.21
CA ARG A 41 -15.97 7.68 1.32
C ARG A 41 -14.96 8.25 2.34
N SER A 42 -14.49 7.45 3.29
CA SER A 42 -13.47 7.88 4.27
C SER A 42 -12.04 7.52 3.87
N LEU A 43 -11.82 6.84 2.75
CA LEU A 43 -10.48 6.39 2.36
C LEU A 43 -9.48 7.55 2.24
N SER A 44 -9.87 8.63 1.54
CA SER A 44 -8.99 9.78 1.32
C SER A 44 -8.67 10.54 2.61
N SER A 45 -9.65 10.71 3.50
CA SER A 45 -9.45 11.41 4.77
C SER A 45 -8.59 10.59 5.75
N GLU A 46 -8.79 9.27 5.78
CA GLU A 46 -7.98 8.34 6.57
C GLU A 46 -6.54 8.28 6.06
N LEU A 47 -6.36 8.14 4.74
CA LEU A 47 -5.04 8.14 4.11
C LEU A 47 -4.29 9.46 4.38
N ALA A 48 -4.95 10.60 4.19
CA ALA A 48 -4.37 11.91 4.48
C ALA A 48 -3.97 12.07 5.96
N ARG A 49 -4.75 11.48 6.88
CA ARG A 49 -4.41 11.49 8.32
C ARG A 49 -3.15 10.68 8.61
N LEU A 50 -3.00 9.50 8.01
CA LEU A 50 -1.83 8.65 8.20
C LEU A 50 -0.57 9.27 7.59
N LEU A 51 -0.68 9.84 6.39
CA LEU A 51 0.44 10.54 5.74
C LEU A 51 0.92 11.76 6.54
N ARG A 52 0.09 12.42 7.36
CA ARG A 52 0.57 13.49 8.25
C ARG A 52 1.45 12.99 9.40
N ARG A 53 1.48 11.69 9.67
CA ARG A 53 2.17 11.09 10.82
C ARG A 53 3.33 10.19 10.41
N GLY A 54 3.16 9.45 9.32
CA GLY A 54 4.11 8.44 8.86
C GLY A 54 4.76 8.80 7.53
N THR A 55 5.97 8.29 7.33
CA THR A 55 6.72 8.35 6.07
C THR A 55 6.17 7.35 5.06
N VAL A 56 5.66 6.20 5.52
CA VAL A 56 5.14 5.13 4.65
C VAL A 56 3.76 4.69 5.10
N VAL A 57 2.84 4.48 4.16
CA VAL A 57 1.53 3.88 4.44
C VAL A 57 1.36 2.61 3.62
N PHE A 58 1.17 1.47 4.28
CA PHE A 58 0.72 0.24 3.66
C PHE A 58 -0.82 0.24 3.59
N LEU A 59 -1.37 0.53 2.41
CA LEU A 59 -2.80 0.42 2.16
C LEU A 59 -3.11 -0.96 1.58
N VAL A 60 -3.76 -1.81 2.38
CA VAL A 60 -4.16 -3.16 2.01
C VAL A 60 -5.65 -3.17 1.68
N GLY A 61 -5.98 -3.47 0.43
CA GLY A 61 -7.35 -3.43 -0.08
C GLY A 61 -7.91 -4.80 -0.47
N SER A 62 -9.23 -4.93 -0.45
CA SER A 62 -9.94 -5.98 -1.20
C SER A 62 -9.39 -6.08 -2.62
N CYS A 63 -9.12 -7.30 -3.07
CA CYS A 63 -8.57 -7.54 -4.39
C CYS A 63 -9.16 -8.83 -5.01
N PRO A 64 -10.42 -8.82 -5.45
CA PRO A 64 -11.05 -9.94 -6.16
C PRO A 64 -10.47 -10.11 -7.57
N GLY A 65 -10.06 -9.00 -8.20
CA GLY A 65 -9.38 -8.99 -9.48
C GLY A 65 -7.85 -9.06 -9.35
N ARG A 66 -7.16 -8.57 -10.39
CA ARG A 66 -5.69 -8.51 -10.43
C ARG A 66 -5.10 -7.34 -9.64
N ARG A 67 -5.89 -6.34 -9.28
CA ARG A 67 -5.44 -5.10 -8.63
C ARG A 67 -6.36 -4.78 -7.45
N PRO A 68 -5.85 -4.16 -6.37
CA PRO A 68 -6.70 -3.73 -5.26
C PRO A 68 -7.79 -2.77 -5.72
N ASP A 69 -9.03 -2.97 -5.27
CA ASP A 69 -10.18 -2.15 -5.65
C ASP A 69 -9.98 -0.68 -5.24
N CYS A 70 -9.22 -0.44 -4.17
CA CYS A 70 -8.89 0.90 -3.68
C CYS A 70 -7.82 1.63 -4.53
N ALA A 71 -7.15 0.96 -5.48
CA ALA A 71 -6.01 1.55 -6.19
C ALA A 71 -6.42 2.75 -7.06
N GLU A 72 -7.45 2.57 -7.90
CA GLU A 72 -7.94 3.63 -8.79
C GLU A 72 -8.49 4.86 -8.03
N PRO A 73 -9.32 4.71 -6.98
CA PRO A 73 -9.71 5.82 -6.10
C PRO A 73 -8.53 6.58 -5.49
N VAL A 74 -7.47 5.87 -5.09
CA VAL A 74 -6.25 6.50 -4.56
C VAL A 74 -5.52 7.28 -5.64
N PHE A 75 -5.32 6.71 -6.83
CA PHE A 75 -4.66 7.40 -7.94
C PHE A 75 -5.40 8.67 -8.33
N ARG A 76 -6.73 8.62 -8.42
CA ARG A 76 -7.55 9.81 -8.69
C ARG A 76 -7.38 10.87 -7.62
N THR A 77 -7.43 10.48 -6.34
CA THR A 77 -7.22 11.40 -5.20
C THR A 77 -5.85 12.07 -5.25
N LEU A 78 -4.82 11.31 -5.61
CA LEU A 78 -3.43 11.78 -5.70
C LEU A 78 -3.11 12.45 -7.06
N ARG A 79 -4.10 12.58 -7.95
CA ARG A 79 -3.94 13.12 -9.31
C ARG A 79 -2.85 12.40 -10.13
N VAL A 80 -2.66 11.11 -9.89
CA VAL A 80 -1.80 10.25 -10.70
C VAL A 80 -2.47 10.04 -12.06
N PRO A 81 -1.78 10.30 -13.19
CA PRO A 81 -2.36 10.08 -14.51
C PRO A 81 -2.70 8.60 -14.73
N LEU A 82 -3.92 8.34 -15.19
CA LEU A 82 -4.40 6.99 -15.51
C LEU A 82 -4.52 6.80 -17.03
N ASP A 83 -4.30 5.57 -17.49
CA ASP A 83 -4.65 5.18 -18.85
C ASP A 83 -6.13 4.75 -19.00
N ARG A 84 -6.51 4.30 -20.19
CA ARG A 84 -7.89 3.87 -20.49
C ARG A 84 -8.33 2.63 -19.71
N GLN A 85 -7.40 1.87 -19.13
CA GLN A 85 -7.68 0.70 -18.29
C GLN A 85 -7.53 1.01 -16.79
N GLY A 86 -7.40 2.28 -16.42
CA GLY A 86 -7.22 2.70 -15.03
C GLY A 86 -5.85 2.35 -14.44
N GLU A 87 -4.83 2.02 -15.27
CA GLU A 87 -3.46 1.83 -14.77
C GLU A 87 -2.77 3.18 -14.57
N PRO A 88 -2.00 3.34 -13.48
CA PRO A 88 -1.25 4.55 -13.24
C PRO A 88 0.00 4.64 -14.13
N ARG A 89 0.30 5.85 -14.60
CA ARG A 89 1.57 6.19 -15.25
C ARG A 89 2.58 6.71 -14.24
N GLY A 90 3.84 6.31 -14.36
CA GLY A 90 4.93 6.77 -13.49
C GLY A 90 4.90 6.21 -12.06
N VAL A 91 4.01 5.26 -11.77
CA VAL A 91 3.93 4.55 -10.48
C VAL A 91 4.60 3.20 -10.60
N LEU A 92 5.43 2.85 -9.62
CA LEU A 92 6.09 1.54 -9.61
C LEU A 92 5.06 0.43 -9.36
N ARG A 93 5.04 -0.56 -10.24
CA ARG A 93 4.23 -1.77 -10.09
C ARG A 93 5.04 -2.83 -9.36
N VAL A 94 4.45 -3.47 -8.36
CA VAL A 94 5.04 -4.62 -7.68
C VAL A 94 4.21 -5.87 -7.97
N ARG A 95 4.86 -6.88 -8.55
CA ARG A 95 4.19 -8.11 -9.01
C ARG A 95 4.16 -9.12 -7.88
N GLY A 96 2.97 -9.68 -7.64
CA GLY A 96 2.81 -10.91 -6.87
C GLY A 96 2.85 -12.13 -7.79
N GLY A 97 2.15 -13.20 -7.40
CA GLY A 97 1.96 -14.37 -8.27
C GLY A 97 0.92 -14.06 -9.35
N GLU A 98 -0.26 -13.63 -8.91
CA GLU A 98 -1.38 -13.32 -9.80
C GLU A 98 -1.85 -11.87 -9.70
N LYS A 99 -1.52 -11.20 -8.59
CA LYS A 99 -1.97 -9.84 -8.28
C LYS A 99 -0.86 -8.83 -8.50
N THR A 100 -1.25 -7.57 -8.62
CA THR A 100 -0.34 -6.43 -8.79
C THR A 100 -0.64 -5.42 -7.68
N GLY A 101 0.40 -5.04 -6.94
CA GLY A 101 0.40 -3.89 -6.06
C GLY A 101 1.14 -2.71 -6.68
N TYR A 102 1.17 -1.59 -5.96
CA TYR A 102 1.75 -0.35 -6.45
C TYR A 102 2.52 0.38 -5.35
N VAL A 103 3.57 1.09 -5.73
CA VAL A 103 4.32 2.00 -4.87
C VAL A 103 4.18 3.40 -5.45
N VAL A 104 3.39 4.24 -4.78
CA VAL A 104 3.28 5.67 -5.09
C VAL A 104 4.23 6.42 -4.16
N GLU A 105 5.01 7.36 -4.70
CA GLU A 105 6.05 8.04 -3.92
C GLU A 105 5.97 9.56 -4.13
N SER A 106 6.10 10.34 -3.07
CA SER A 106 6.40 11.78 -3.08
C SER A 106 7.89 12.00 -2.77
N VAL A 107 8.32 13.23 -2.48
CA VAL A 107 9.71 13.51 -2.08
C VAL A 107 10.08 12.75 -0.80
N ASP A 108 9.19 12.76 0.19
CA ASP A 108 9.42 12.36 1.57
C ASP A 108 8.47 11.25 2.06
N GLN A 109 7.50 10.83 1.24
CA GLN A 109 6.48 9.86 1.63
C GLN A 109 6.26 8.79 0.56
N ALA A 110 5.72 7.64 0.97
CA ALA A 110 5.29 6.60 0.06
C ALA A 110 4.02 5.89 0.51
N ILE A 111 3.25 5.41 -0.47
CA ILE A 111 2.06 4.60 -0.27
C ILE A 111 2.25 3.28 -1.01
N LEU A 112 2.18 2.17 -0.29
CA LEU A 112 2.15 0.84 -0.86
C LEU A 112 0.71 0.34 -0.93
N LEU A 113 0.20 0.21 -2.15
CA LEU A 113 -1.11 -0.37 -2.44
C LEU A 113 -0.95 -1.88 -2.63
N LEU A 114 -1.56 -2.66 -1.75
CA LEU A 114 -1.35 -4.11 -1.67
C LEU A 114 -2.70 -4.86 -1.66
N PRO A 115 -2.73 -6.08 -2.22
CA PRO A 115 -3.91 -6.94 -2.11
C PRO A 115 -4.07 -7.47 -0.69
N ASP A 116 -5.29 -7.80 -0.27
CA ASP A 116 -5.61 -8.48 0.99
C ASP A 116 -5.27 -9.98 0.99
N ASP A 117 -4.11 -10.34 0.42
CA ASP A 117 -3.57 -11.70 0.41
C ASP A 117 -2.10 -11.71 0.88
N PRO A 118 -1.78 -12.32 2.05
CA PRO A 118 -0.43 -12.37 2.58
C PRO A 118 0.58 -13.08 1.65
N TYR A 119 0.16 -14.06 0.83
CA TYR A 119 1.08 -14.76 -0.06
C TYR A 119 1.48 -13.89 -1.26
N GLU A 120 0.53 -13.11 -1.78
CA GLU A 120 0.79 -12.13 -2.82
C GLU A 120 1.65 -10.98 -2.28
N ILE A 121 1.33 -10.48 -1.07
CA ILE A 121 2.14 -9.47 -0.38
C ILE A 121 3.59 -9.95 -0.28
N LEU A 122 3.86 -11.14 0.27
CA LEU A 122 5.22 -11.65 0.45
C LEU A 122 6.08 -11.60 -0.82
N LYS A 123 5.48 -11.88 -1.99
CA LYS A 123 6.15 -11.80 -3.28
C LYS A 123 6.44 -10.36 -3.73
N MET A 124 5.56 -9.42 -3.38
CA MET A 124 5.69 -8.00 -3.73
C MET A 124 6.71 -7.24 -2.86
N LEU A 125 6.87 -7.65 -1.60
CA LEU A 125 7.65 -6.92 -0.61
C LEU A 125 9.13 -6.70 -0.99
N PRO A 126 9.89 -7.67 -1.54
CA PRO A 126 11.29 -7.45 -1.90
C PRO A 126 11.48 -6.27 -2.87
N ALA A 127 10.65 -6.19 -3.93
CA ALA A 127 10.72 -5.10 -4.89
C ALA A 127 10.30 -3.76 -4.25
N ALA A 128 9.24 -3.78 -3.42
CA ALA A 128 8.73 -2.58 -2.78
C ALA A 128 9.73 -2.00 -1.76
N PHE A 129 10.24 -2.81 -0.83
CA PHE A 129 11.24 -2.38 0.15
C PHE A 129 12.58 -2.05 -0.50
N GLY A 130 12.99 -2.76 -1.55
CA GLY A 130 14.18 -2.40 -2.32
C GLY A 130 14.07 -1.02 -2.98
N ARG A 131 12.86 -0.56 -3.32
CA ARG A 131 12.61 0.81 -3.77
C ARG A 131 12.63 1.81 -2.61
N LEU A 132 11.91 1.51 -1.52
CA LEU A 132 11.83 2.39 -0.34
C LEU A 132 13.21 2.63 0.27
N LYS A 133 14.04 1.58 0.41
CA LYS A 133 15.40 1.68 0.94
C LYS A 133 16.28 2.60 0.10
N ARG A 134 16.19 2.53 -1.23
CA ARG A 134 16.97 3.41 -2.12
C ARG A 134 16.54 4.88 -2.06
N LYS A 135 15.31 5.15 -1.63
CA LYS A 135 14.72 6.48 -1.62
C LYS A 135 14.87 7.18 -0.27
N PHE A 136 14.73 6.43 0.82
CA PHE A 136 14.63 6.97 2.18
C PHE A 136 15.70 6.43 3.14
N GLY A 137 16.53 5.49 2.70
CA GLY A 137 17.66 4.95 3.47
C GLY A 137 18.95 5.62 3.02
#